data_AF-A0A7M3MLY8-F1
#
_entry.id   AF-A0A7M3MLY8-F1
#
_cell.length_a   1.000
_cell.length_b   1.000
_cell.length_c   1.000
_cell.angle_alpha   90.00
_cell.angle_beta   90.00
_cell.angle_gamma   90.00
#
_symmetry.space_group_name_H-M   'P 1'
#
loop_
_entity.id
_entity.type
_entity.pdbx_description
1 polymer ?
#
loop_
_entity_poly.entity_id
_entity_poly.type
_entity_poly.pdbx_seq_one_letter_code
_entity_poly.pdbx_strand_id
1 'polypeptide(L)'
;DYYFAVLDAVLERVPELHVHAFSPMEVVNGATRMGISIREWLEEAKRRGLGSIPGTAAEILDDDIRWVLTKGKLPTAQWIEVVTTAHEVGLRSSSTMMYGHVDEPRHWVAHLKLLRELQERTGGFTEFVPLPFVHQLAPIYLAGVARPGSTWEDDRRVHAVARLLLQGAIDHVQLSWVKVGLERGVDLLRGGCDDLGGTLMEETISRMAGSAHGVRKSVEELEAAAGQAGRPVRQRTTLYGEVGALR
;
A
#
# COMPACT_ATOMS: atom_id res chain seq x y z
N ASP A 1 -11.20 19.51 -12.23
CA ASP A 1 -10.16 18.49 -12.42
C ASP A 1 -10.82 17.11 -12.50
N TYR A 2 -10.23 16.16 -13.25
CA TYR A 2 -10.82 14.84 -13.46
C TYR A 2 -10.92 14.03 -12.16
N TYR A 3 -9.91 14.09 -11.30
CA TYR A 3 -9.88 13.32 -10.06
C TYR A 3 -11.00 13.76 -9.10
N PHE A 4 -11.23 15.08 -8.99
CA PHE A 4 -12.35 15.61 -8.20
C PHE A 4 -13.71 15.21 -8.76
N ALA A 5 -13.90 15.22 -10.09
CA ALA A 5 -15.16 14.78 -10.69
C ALA A 5 -15.44 13.28 -10.41
N VAL A 6 -14.40 12.44 -10.39
CA VAL A 6 -14.55 11.02 -10.00
C VAL A 6 -14.92 10.89 -8.53
N LEU A 7 -14.25 11.64 -7.65
CA LEU A 7 -14.55 11.65 -6.21
C LEU A 7 -16.00 12.08 -5.95
N ASP A 8 -16.43 13.19 -6.55
CA ASP A 8 -17.77 13.73 -6.41
C ASP A 8 -18.81 12.72 -6.91
N ALA A 9 -18.62 12.12 -8.09
CA ALA A 9 -19.55 11.13 -8.64
C ALA A 9 -19.71 9.87 -7.77
N VAL A 10 -18.62 9.41 -7.14
CA VAL A 10 -18.67 8.26 -6.21
C VAL A 10 -19.48 8.62 -4.96
N LEU A 11 -19.20 9.78 -4.36
CA LEU A 11 -19.84 10.21 -3.11
C LEU A 11 -21.29 10.68 -3.32
N GLU A 12 -21.65 11.18 -4.50
CA GLU A 12 -23.04 11.42 -4.87
C GLU A 12 -23.85 10.12 -4.88
N ARG A 13 -23.23 8.99 -5.27
CA ARG A 13 -23.91 7.70 -5.36
C ARG A 13 -23.92 6.94 -4.03
N VAL A 14 -22.82 7.01 -3.27
CA VAL A 14 -22.63 6.32 -1.99
C VAL A 14 -21.97 7.27 -0.98
N PRO A 15 -22.73 8.19 -0.36
CA PRO A 15 -22.20 9.26 0.49
C PRO A 15 -21.41 8.77 1.72
N GLU A 16 -21.76 7.59 2.24
CA GLU A 16 -21.11 6.97 3.40
C GLU A 16 -19.82 6.21 3.07
N LEU A 17 -19.46 6.08 1.79
CA LEU A 17 -18.28 5.33 1.38
C LEU A 17 -17.00 6.06 1.80
N HIS A 18 -16.14 5.36 2.56
CA HIS A 18 -14.79 5.86 2.79
C HIS A 18 -13.96 5.75 1.52
N VAL A 19 -13.60 6.88 0.91
CA VAL A 19 -12.79 6.91 -0.30
C VAL A 19 -11.30 6.90 0.06
N HIS A 20 -10.65 5.77 -0.20
CA HIS A 20 -9.19 5.62 -0.16
C HIS A 20 -8.64 5.64 -1.59
N ALA A 21 -8.17 6.80 -2.04
CA ALA A 21 -7.88 7.02 -3.46
C ALA A 21 -6.74 8.01 -3.68
N PHE A 22 -6.28 8.05 -4.93
CA PHE A 22 -5.24 8.94 -5.46
C PHE A 22 -3.85 8.67 -4.88
N SER A 23 -3.06 7.90 -5.63
CA SER A 23 -1.64 7.70 -5.34
C SER A 23 -0.89 9.04 -5.32
N PRO A 24 0.29 9.10 -4.68
CA PRO A 24 1.10 10.32 -4.67
C PRO A 24 1.40 10.88 -6.07
N MET A 25 1.53 10.01 -7.07
CA MET A 25 1.71 10.41 -8.47
C MET A 25 0.48 11.11 -9.04
N GLU A 26 -0.72 10.64 -8.71
CA GLU A 26 -1.97 11.26 -9.13
C GLU A 26 -2.20 12.59 -8.43
N VAL A 27 -1.84 12.71 -7.15
CA VAL A 27 -1.87 13.98 -6.41
C VAL A 27 -0.98 15.03 -7.10
N VAL A 28 0.28 14.67 -7.41
CA VAL A 28 1.21 15.57 -8.13
C VAL A 28 0.68 15.95 -9.49
N ASN A 29 0.15 14.98 -10.25
CA ASN A 29 -0.43 15.22 -11.57
C ASN A 29 -1.64 16.17 -11.47
N GLY A 30 -2.58 15.91 -10.55
CA GLY A 30 -3.75 16.75 -10.31
C GLY A 30 -3.38 18.18 -9.92
N ALA A 31 -2.46 18.35 -8.96
CA ALA A 31 -1.96 19.66 -8.54
C ALA A 31 -1.32 20.43 -9.72
N THR A 32 -0.45 19.75 -10.48
CA THR A 32 0.23 20.33 -11.65
C THR A 32 -0.76 20.75 -12.74
N ARG A 33 -1.75 19.92 -13.06
CA ARG A 33 -2.78 20.21 -14.09
C ARG A 33 -3.65 21.40 -13.72
N MET A 34 -3.86 21.64 -12.43
CA MET A 34 -4.62 22.76 -11.92
C MET A 34 -3.77 24.02 -11.71
N GLY A 35 -2.44 23.91 -11.76
CA GLY A 35 -1.53 25.01 -11.45
C GLY A 35 -1.57 25.43 -9.97
N ILE A 36 -1.85 24.48 -9.07
CA ILE A 36 -1.92 24.72 -7.61
C ILE A 36 -0.88 23.85 -6.88
N SER A 37 -0.64 24.16 -5.61
CA SER A 37 0.25 23.38 -4.76
C SER A 37 -0.35 22.01 -4.38
N ILE A 38 0.51 21.06 -4.01
CA ILE A 38 0.11 19.75 -3.46
C ILE A 38 -0.81 19.93 -2.25
N ARG A 39 -0.50 20.91 -1.38
CA ARG A 39 -1.31 21.24 -0.21
C ARG A 39 -2.72 21.69 -0.58
N GLU A 40 -2.85 22.67 -1.47
CA GLU A 40 -4.15 23.18 -1.92
C GLU A 40 -4.98 22.07 -2.57
N TRP A 41 -4.34 21.21 -3.37
CA TRP A 41 -5.01 20.08 -3.99
C TRP A 41 -5.53 19.06 -2.95
N LEU A 42 -4.72 18.71 -1.95
CA LEU A 42 -5.11 17.76 -0.90
C LEU A 42 -6.17 18.34 0.05
N GLU A 43 -6.11 19.64 0.35
CA GLU A 43 -7.14 20.33 1.14
C GLU A 43 -8.48 20.38 0.40
N GLU A 44 -8.46 20.64 -0.91
CA GLU A 44 -9.65 20.56 -1.77
C GLU A 44 -10.20 19.13 -1.84
N ALA A 45 -9.34 18.13 -2.07
CA ALA A 45 -9.74 16.72 -2.12
C ALA A 45 -10.40 16.28 -0.81
N LYS A 46 -9.79 16.64 0.34
CA LYS A 46 -10.33 16.37 1.67
C LYS A 46 -11.69 17.05 1.87
N ARG A 47 -11.83 18.32 1.47
CA ARG A 47 -13.12 19.04 1.56
C ARG A 47 -14.23 18.37 0.76
N ARG A 48 -13.88 17.77 -0.38
CA ARG A 48 -14.80 16.99 -1.23
C ARG A 48 -15.11 15.60 -0.71
N GLY A 49 -14.47 15.16 0.38
CA GLY A 49 -14.76 13.87 1.02
C GLY A 49 -13.74 12.77 0.78
N LEU A 50 -12.54 13.09 0.28
CA LEU A 50 -11.43 12.13 0.30
C LEU A 50 -11.12 11.72 1.73
N GLY A 51 -11.18 10.43 2.04
CA GLY A 51 -10.99 9.91 3.39
C GLY A 51 -9.53 9.59 3.73
N SER A 52 -8.75 9.09 2.77
CA SER A 52 -7.33 8.74 2.94
C SER A 52 -6.66 8.50 1.58
N ILE A 53 -5.34 8.43 1.54
CA ILE A 53 -4.59 8.15 0.31
C ILE A 53 -3.80 6.83 0.39
N PRO A 54 -3.64 6.09 -0.72
CA PRO A 54 -2.77 4.92 -0.75
C PRO A 54 -1.29 5.32 -0.73
N GLY A 55 -0.46 4.57 0.01
CA GLY A 55 1.01 4.69 -0.02
C GLY A 55 1.67 4.04 -1.22
N THR A 56 0.91 3.80 -2.30
CA THR A 56 1.40 3.17 -3.52
C THR A 56 2.35 4.11 -4.29
N ALA A 57 2.94 3.61 -5.39
CA ALA A 57 4.01 4.29 -6.14
C ALA A 57 5.32 4.53 -5.35
N ALA A 58 5.43 3.97 -4.14
CA ALA A 58 6.64 3.98 -3.34
C ALA A 58 7.69 2.99 -3.86
N GLU A 59 7.28 1.82 -4.37
CA GLU A 59 8.19 0.73 -4.78
C GLU A 59 9.31 0.54 -3.73
N ILE A 60 10.57 0.82 -4.11
CA ILE A 60 11.63 1.22 -3.19
C ILE A 60 11.79 2.75 -3.26
N LEU A 61 11.87 3.40 -2.10
CA LEU A 61 12.17 4.84 -1.96
C LEU A 61 13.68 5.08 -2.02
N ASP A 62 14.25 4.74 -3.17
CA ASP A 62 15.66 4.92 -3.53
C ASP A 62 15.71 5.30 -5.01
N ASP A 63 16.25 6.47 -5.33
CA ASP A 63 16.13 7.02 -6.69
C ASP A 63 16.92 6.23 -7.73
N ASP A 64 18.01 5.55 -7.36
CA ASP A 64 18.75 4.67 -8.27
C ASP A 64 17.90 3.43 -8.63
N ILE A 65 17.26 2.82 -7.63
CA ILE A 65 16.34 1.71 -7.86
C ILE A 65 15.12 2.14 -8.69
N ARG A 66 14.53 3.30 -8.39
CA ARG A 66 13.37 3.83 -9.12
C ARG A 66 13.70 4.14 -10.57
N TRP A 67 14.89 4.68 -10.83
CA TRP A 67 15.39 4.95 -12.18
C TRP A 67 15.49 3.69 -13.02
N VAL A 68 15.98 2.60 -12.43
CA VAL A 68 16.07 1.30 -13.09
C VAL A 68 14.69 0.68 -13.32
N LEU A 69 13.78 0.80 -12.35
CA LEU A 69 12.44 0.20 -12.42
C LEU A 69 11.56 0.76 -13.53
N THR A 70 11.39 2.08 -13.60
CA THR A 70 10.52 2.72 -14.60
C THR A 70 10.85 4.20 -14.74
N LYS A 71 11.11 4.64 -15.97
CA LYS A 71 11.29 6.06 -16.29
C LYS A 71 9.99 6.84 -16.01
N GLY A 72 10.10 7.97 -15.33
CA GLY A 72 8.96 8.85 -15.03
C GLY A 72 8.22 8.56 -13.72
N LYS A 73 8.76 7.70 -12.85
CA LYS A 73 8.30 7.62 -11.45
C LYS A 73 8.63 8.91 -10.71
N LEU A 74 7.79 9.28 -9.73
CA LEU A 74 8.07 10.40 -8.83
C LEU A 74 9.43 10.21 -8.16
N PRO A 75 10.29 11.24 -8.05
CA PRO A 75 11.46 11.18 -7.17
C PRO A 75 11.04 10.89 -5.73
N THR A 76 11.92 10.24 -4.96
CA THR A 76 11.68 9.92 -3.54
C THR A 76 11.29 11.16 -2.74
N ALA A 77 11.97 12.29 -2.97
CA ALA A 77 11.67 13.55 -2.30
C ALA A 77 10.24 14.04 -2.55
N GLN A 78 9.72 13.89 -3.78
CA GLN A 78 8.37 14.32 -4.12
C GLN A 78 7.30 13.39 -3.55
N TRP A 79 7.59 12.08 -3.47
CA TRP A 79 6.72 11.14 -2.75
C TRP A 79 6.63 11.53 -1.26
N ILE A 80 7.77 11.83 -0.63
CA ILE A 80 7.83 12.28 0.77
C ILE A 80 7.04 13.57 0.97
N GLU A 81 7.17 14.54 0.06
CA GLU A 81 6.43 15.81 0.10
C GLU A 81 4.92 15.57 0.11
N VAL A 82 4.41 14.74 -0.80
CA VAL A 82 2.98 14.44 -0.88
C VAL A 82 2.46 13.78 0.39
N VAL A 83 3.14 12.73 0.86
CA VAL A 83 2.69 11.97 2.02
C VAL A 83 2.75 12.80 3.30
N THR A 84 3.83 13.56 3.48
CA THR A 84 3.98 14.48 4.62
C THR A 84 2.87 15.54 4.58
N THR A 85 2.63 16.15 3.42
CA THR A 85 1.57 17.16 3.24
C THR A 85 0.19 16.58 3.51
N ALA A 86 -0.09 15.36 3.03
CA ALA A 86 -1.34 14.65 3.29
C ALA A 86 -1.58 14.48 4.80
N HIS A 87 -0.56 14.04 5.52
CA HIS A 87 -0.65 13.88 6.97
C HIS A 87 -0.85 15.23 7.69
N GLU A 88 -0.15 16.28 7.27
CA GLU A 88 -0.28 17.63 7.83
C GLU A 88 -1.65 18.25 7.60
N VAL A 89 -2.32 17.97 6.48
CA VAL A 89 -3.72 18.39 6.23
C VAL A 89 -4.73 17.47 6.93
N GLY A 90 -4.26 16.44 7.65
CA GLY A 90 -5.06 15.52 8.45
C GLY A 90 -5.67 14.35 7.67
N LEU A 91 -5.14 14.01 6.49
CA LEU A 91 -5.43 12.75 5.81
C LEU A 91 -4.50 11.65 6.33
N ARG A 92 -5.03 10.43 6.44
CA ARG A 92 -4.23 9.23 6.73
C ARG A 92 -3.74 8.60 5.43
N SER A 93 -2.68 7.80 5.50
CA SER A 93 -2.25 7.00 4.36
C SER A 93 -1.80 5.60 4.73
N SER A 94 -1.88 4.68 3.78
CA SER A 94 -1.12 3.43 3.87
C SER A 94 0.35 3.69 3.49
N SER A 95 1.23 2.74 3.74
CA SER A 95 2.61 2.74 3.24
C SER A 95 2.89 1.41 2.55
N THR A 96 3.65 1.41 1.46
CA THR A 96 3.90 0.18 0.69
C THR A 96 5.36 0.05 0.31
N MET A 97 5.85 -1.17 0.16
CA MET A 97 7.17 -1.43 -0.40
C MET A 97 7.10 -2.60 -1.37
N MET A 98 7.42 -2.36 -2.63
CA MET A 98 7.62 -3.44 -3.60
C MET A 98 9.05 -3.94 -3.50
N TYR A 99 9.23 -5.27 -3.45
CA TYR A 99 10.54 -5.89 -3.25
C TYR A 99 10.68 -7.19 -4.05
N GLY A 100 11.92 -7.67 -4.21
CA GLY A 100 12.20 -8.88 -4.98
C GLY A 100 12.42 -8.62 -6.48
N HIS A 101 12.63 -7.36 -6.88
CA HIS A 101 13.03 -6.96 -8.22
C HIS A 101 14.55 -6.69 -8.27
N VAL A 102 14.95 -5.52 -8.75
CA VAL A 102 16.35 -5.05 -8.80
C VAL A 102 16.93 -4.61 -7.44
N ASP A 103 16.11 -4.66 -6.38
CA ASP A 103 16.48 -4.25 -5.03
C ASP A 103 17.34 -5.30 -4.29
N GLU A 104 17.82 -4.88 -3.12
CA GLU A 104 18.68 -5.66 -2.23
C GLU A 104 18.24 -5.40 -0.78
N PRO A 105 18.58 -6.27 0.19
CA PRO A 105 18.16 -6.11 1.58
C PRO A 105 18.48 -4.76 2.21
N ARG A 106 19.58 -4.11 1.82
CA ARG A 106 19.92 -2.75 2.29
C ARG A 106 18.87 -1.70 1.89
N HIS A 107 18.27 -1.86 0.70
CA HIS A 107 17.22 -0.96 0.21
C HIS A 107 15.94 -1.15 1.01
N TRP A 108 15.61 -2.38 1.44
CA TRP A 108 14.44 -2.65 2.29
C TRP A 108 14.58 -1.97 3.65
N VAL A 109 15.75 -2.13 4.27
CA VAL A 109 16.03 -1.53 5.58
C VAL A 109 16.01 0.00 5.49
N ALA A 110 16.60 0.58 4.45
CA ALA A 110 16.56 2.03 4.23
C ALA A 110 15.12 2.54 4.05
N HIS A 111 14.31 1.85 3.25
CA HIS A 111 12.90 2.18 3.05
C HIS A 111 12.11 2.13 4.36
N LEU A 112 12.23 1.05 5.14
CA LEU A 112 11.53 0.89 6.41
C LEU A 112 11.94 1.96 7.44
N LYS A 113 13.22 2.33 7.49
CA LYS A 113 13.71 3.43 8.34
C LYS A 113 13.11 4.77 7.94
N LEU A 114 13.07 5.07 6.64
CA LEU A 114 12.43 6.28 6.14
C LEU A 114 10.95 6.34 6.52
N LEU A 115 10.20 5.24 6.35
CA LEU A 115 8.79 5.19 6.76
C LEU A 115 8.62 5.43 8.27
N ARG A 116 9.49 4.84 9.09
CA ARG A 116 9.50 5.08 10.54
C ARG A 116 9.76 6.55 10.87
N GLU A 117 10.76 7.17 10.26
CA GLU A 117 11.09 8.60 10.48
C GLU A 117 9.91 9.52 10.11
N LEU A 118 9.26 9.26 8.98
CA LEU A 118 8.06 9.99 8.57
C LEU A 118 6.90 9.78 9.55
N GLN A 119 6.73 8.55 10.03
CA GLN A 119 5.70 8.22 11.00
C GLN A 119 5.94 8.89 12.36
N GLU A 120 7.18 8.90 12.85
CA GLU A 120 7.53 9.57 14.10
C GLU A 120 7.29 11.08 14.02
N ARG A 121 7.40 11.67 12.82
CA ARG A 121 7.14 13.10 12.58
C ARG A 121 5.66 13.44 12.41
N THR A 122 4.91 12.62 11.69
CA THR A 122 3.56 12.98 11.20
C THR A 122 2.45 12.12 11.78
N GLY A 123 2.80 10.91 12.26
CA GLY A 123 1.89 9.92 12.80
C GLY A 123 0.86 9.38 11.81
N GLY A 124 0.92 9.75 10.53
CA GLY A 124 -0.19 9.64 9.57
C GLY A 124 -0.39 8.28 8.88
N PHE A 125 0.59 7.39 8.94
CA PHE A 125 0.46 6.05 8.38
C PHE A 125 -0.47 5.18 9.23
N THR A 126 -1.33 4.41 8.56
CA THR A 126 -2.19 3.40 9.18
C THR A 126 -1.56 2.02 9.17
N GLU A 127 -0.89 1.65 8.08
CA GLU A 127 -0.27 0.33 7.93
C GLU A 127 0.91 0.34 6.97
N PHE A 128 1.70 -0.72 7.05
CA PHE A 128 2.72 -1.08 6.07
C PHE A 128 2.31 -2.31 5.27
N VAL A 129 2.37 -2.23 3.95
CA VAL A 129 2.01 -3.30 3.01
C VAL A 129 3.24 -3.73 2.21
N PRO A 130 3.91 -4.83 2.59
CA PRO A 130 4.93 -5.46 1.75
C PRO A 130 4.30 -6.09 0.50
N LEU A 131 4.88 -5.79 -0.67
CA LEU A 131 4.38 -6.20 -1.98
C LEU A 131 5.45 -6.99 -2.75
N PRO A 132 5.41 -8.34 -2.76
CA PRO A 132 6.26 -9.13 -3.64
C PRO A 132 6.14 -8.71 -5.10
N PHE A 133 7.28 -8.60 -5.78
CA PHE A 133 7.31 -8.34 -7.22
C PHE A 133 6.78 -9.57 -8.00
N VAL A 134 5.66 -9.37 -8.69
CA VAL A 134 5.08 -10.36 -9.61
C VAL A 134 5.73 -10.15 -10.98
N HIS A 135 6.61 -11.06 -11.36
CA HIS A 135 7.59 -10.84 -12.42
C HIS A 135 7.17 -11.40 -13.79
N GLN A 136 6.22 -12.34 -13.85
CA GLN A 136 5.96 -13.20 -15.02
C GLN A 136 5.73 -12.41 -16.32
N LEU A 137 5.00 -11.29 -16.23
CA LEU A 137 4.68 -10.43 -17.37
C LEU A 137 5.29 -9.02 -17.24
N ALA A 138 6.17 -8.81 -16.25
CA ALA A 138 6.76 -7.50 -16.01
C ALA A 138 7.85 -7.18 -17.04
N PRO A 139 7.78 -6.06 -17.80
CA PRO A 139 8.74 -5.75 -18.85
C PRO A 139 10.20 -5.75 -18.41
N ILE A 140 10.48 -5.30 -17.19
CA ILE A 140 11.85 -5.25 -16.64
C ILE A 140 12.44 -6.65 -16.36
N TYR A 141 11.59 -7.61 -16.00
CA TYR A 141 12.00 -9.01 -15.85
C TYR A 141 12.22 -9.65 -17.23
N LEU A 142 11.30 -9.43 -18.17
CA LEU A 142 11.41 -9.92 -19.54
C LEU A 142 12.65 -9.36 -20.27
N ALA A 143 13.10 -8.16 -19.91
CA ALA A 143 14.34 -7.56 -20.40
C ALA A 143 15.61 -8.09 -19.70
N GLY A 144 15.49 -9.01 -18.74
CA GLY A 144 16.63 -9.61 -18.01
C GLY A 144 17.27 -8.68 -16.97
N VAL A 145 16.60 -7.60 -16.58
CA VAL A 145 17.15 -6.58 -15.66
C VAL A 145 16.76 -6.87 -14.21
N ALA A 146 15.56 -7.41 -13.96
CA ALA A 146 15.07 -7.72 -12.61
C ALA A 146 15.19 -9.21 -12.26
N ARG A 147 15.22 -9.50 -10.95
CA ARG A 147 15.10 -10.86 -10.40
C ARG A 147 13.69 -11.45 -10.65
N PRO A 148 13.53 -12.79 -10.61
CA PRO A 148 12.24 -13.48 -10.74
C PRO A 148 11.37 -13.35 -9.48
N GLY A 149 11.20 -12.14 -8.94
CA GLY A 149 10.46 -11.90 -7.71
C GLY A 149 11.21 -12.30 -6.44
N SER A 150 10.51 -12.17 -5.31
CA SER A 150 11.02 -12.57 -4.00
C SER A 150 11.00 -14.09 -3.83
N THR A 151 11.98 -14.61 -3.09
CA THR A 151 11.92 -15.98 -2.57
C THR A 151 10.98 -16.05 -1.37
N TRP A 152 10.55 -17.26 -0.99
CA TRP A 152 9.80 -17.44 0.25
C TRP A 152 10.58 -16.95 1.48
N GLU A 153 11.90 -17.09 1.47
CA GLU A 153 12.75 -16.62 2.54
C GLU A 153 12.78 -15.09 2.61
N ASP A 154 12.81 -14.41 1.45
CA ASP A 154 12.69 -12.95 1.36
C ASP A 154 11.35 -12.47 1.91
N ASP A 155 10.24 -13.13 1.55
CA ASP A 155 8.91 -12.76 2.05
C ASP A 155 8.85 -12.82 3.58
N ARG A 156 9.32 -13.92 4.19
CA ARG A 156 9.38 -14.03 5.65
C ARG A 156 10.29 -12.99 6.28
N ARG A 157 11.47 -12.74 5.69
CA ARG A 157 12.43 -11.74 6.19
C ARG A 157 11.83 -10.35 6.16
N VAL A 158 11.23 -9.94 5.04
CA VAL A 158 10.64 -8.60 4.89
C VAL A 158 9.53 -8.38 5.92
N HIS A 159 8.62 -9.34 6.09
CA HIS A 159 7.55 -9.21 7.08
C HIS A 159 8.08 -9.15 8.53
N ALA A 160 9.01 -10.04 8.88
CA ALA A 160 9.61 -10.06 10.23
C ALA A 160 10.42 -8.79 10.53
N VAL A 161 11.23 -8.33 9.58
CA VAL A 161 12.04 -7.10 9.71
C VAL A 161 11.14 -5.87 9.75
N ALA A 162 10.09 -5.80 8.92
CA ALA A 162 9.11 -4.72 8.98
C ALA A 162 8.43 -4.64 10.35
N ARG A 163 7.97 -5.78 10.89
CA ARG A 163 7.40 -5.84 12.23
C ARG A 163 8.34 -5.31 13.30
N LEU A 164 9.62 -5.69 13.26
CA LEU A 164 10.61 -5.28 14.25
C LEU A 164 10.99 -3.80 14.10
N LEU A 165 11.29 -3.36 12.88
CA LEU A 165 11.74 -1.98 12.63
C LEU A 165 10.63 -0.95 12.81
N LEU A 166 9.38 -1.30 12.49
CA LEU A 166 8.24 -0.40 12.59
C LEU A 166 7.50 -0.49 13.93
N GLN A 167 7.95 -1.35 14.85
CA GLN A 167 7.32 -1.52 16.16
C GLN A 167 7.15 -0.19 16.89
N GLY A 168 5.91 0.09 17.30
CA GLY A 168 5.51 1.30 18.02
C GLY A 168 5.40 2.56 17.16
N ALA A 169 5.71 2.47 15.85
CA ALA A 169 5.52 3.56 14.90
C ALA A 169 4.36 3.26 13.95
N ILE A 170 4.40 2.12 13.24
CA ILE A 170 3.34 1.64 12.37
C ILE A 170 2.88 0.28 12.89
N ASP A 171 1.70 0.25 13.49
CA ASP A 171 1.24 -0.91 14.26
C ASP A 171 0.79 -2.09 13.40
N HIS A 172 0.45 -1.83 12.13
CA HIS A 172 -0.16 -2.82 11.26
C HIS A 172 0.75 -3.19 10.08
N VAL A 173 0.97 -4.48 9.89
CA VAL A 173 1.63 -5.06 8.72
C VAL A 173 0.61 -5.90 7.98
N GLN A 174 0.24 -5.44 6.78
CA GLN A 174 -0.82 -6.04 5.96
C GLN A 174 -0.26 -7.03 4.95
N LEU A 175 -0.92 -8.20 4.88
CA LEU A 175 -0.69 -9.22 3.88
C LEU A 175 -1.25 -8.78 2.52
N SER A 176 -0.43 -8.86 1.48
CA SER A 176 -0.93 -8.81 0.10
C SER A 176 -1.25 -10.22 -0.40
N TRP A 177 -2.38 -10.80 0.03
CA TRP A 177 -2.74 -12.18 -0.33
C TRP A 177 -2.88 -12.40 -1.84
N VAL A 178 -3.19 -11.36 -2.60
CA VAL A 178 -3.19 -11.40 -4.08
C VAL A 178 -1.81 -11.64 -4.68
N LYS A 179 -0.73 -11.42 -3.94
CA LYS A 179 0.65 -11.62 -4.38
C LYS A 179 1.27 -12.88 -3.78
N VAL A 180 1.01 -13.18 -2.51
CA VAL A 180 1.63 -14.32 -1.81
C VAL A 180 0.75 -15.57 -1.71
N GLY A 181 -0.58 -15.42 -1.87
CA GLY A 181 -1.55 -16.47 -1.58
C GLY A 181 -1.84 -16.66 -0.09
N LEU A 182 -3.06 -17.11 0.24
CA LEU A 182 -3.47 -17.33 1.64
C LEU A 182 -2.73 -18.47 2.32
N GLU A 183 -2.31 -19.51 1.59
CA GLU A 183 -1.55 -20.64 2.14
C GLU A 183 -0.25 -20.16 2.81
N ARG A 184 0.56 -19.37 2.08
CA ARG A 184 1.74 -18.70 2.65
C ARG A 184 1.36 -17.60 3.65
N GLY A 185 0.21 -16.96 3.43
CA GLY A 185 -0.36 -15.97 4.35
C GLY A 185 -0.53 -16.47 5.78
N VAL A 186 -0.93 -17.73 5.96
CA VAL A 186 -1.05 -18.36 7.29
C VAL A 186 0.29 -18.31 8.04
N ASP A 187 1.40 -18.62 7.37
CA ASP A 187 2.72 -18.56 7.99
C ASP A 187 3.19 -17.13 8.25
N LEU A 188 2.85 -16.18 7.36
CA LEU A 188 3.17 -14.77 7.57
C LEU A 188 2.38 -14.16 8.76
N LEU A 189 1.15 -14.60 9.01
CA LEU A 189 0.37 -14.26 10.22
C LEU A 189 1.02 -14.78 11.52
N ARG A 190 1.72 -15.92 11.45
CA ARG A 190 2.54 -16.40 12.57
C ARG A 190 3.82 -15.60 12.72
N GLY A 191 4.33 -15.03 11.62
CA GLY A 191 5.60 -14.30 11.52
C GLY A 191 5.54 -12.77 11.75
N GLY A 192 4.40 -12.23 12.15
CA GLY A 192 4.26 -10.81 12.51
C GLY A 192 3.37 -9.98 11.57
N CYS A 193 2.76 -10.58 10.56
CA CYS A 193 1.61 -9.99 9.87
C CYS A 193 0.38 -10.02 10.80
N ASP A 194 -0.42 -8.97 10.83
CA ASP A 194 -1.64 -8.90 11.65
C ASP A 194 -2.89 -8.52 10.85
N ASP A 195 -2.73 -8.08 9.61
CA ASP A 195 -3.84 -7.68 8.76
C ASP A 195 -3.88 -8.51 7.47
N LEU A 196 -5.03 -9.11 7.19
CA LEU A 196 -5.27 -9.90 5.96
C LEU A 196 -5.75 -9.03 4.79
N GLY A 197 -5.87 -7.72 4.97
CA GLY A 197 -6.42 -6.82 3.97
C GLY A 197 -7.92 -7.01 3.78
N GLY A 198 -8.43 -6.66 2.59
CA GLY A 198 -9.86 -6.67 2.29
C GLY A 198 -10.31 -7.79 1.36
N THR A 199 -11.63 -7.95 1.29
CA THR A 199 -12.33 -8.75 0.26
C THR A 199 -12.34 -7.98 -1.05
N LEU A 200 -11.22 -7.99 -1.77
CA LEU A 200 -11.11 -7.34 -3.08
C LEU A 200 -12.23 -7.84 -4.00
N MET A 201 -12.92 -6.93 -4.69
CA MET A 201 -13.99 -7.27 -5.64
C MET A 201 -13.42 -7.54 -7.04
N GLU A 202 -12.36 -6.83 -7.41
CA GLU A 202 -11.61 -7.04 -8.65
C GLU A 202 -10.16 -6.58 -8.43
N GLU A 203 -9.18 -7.45 -8.67
CA GLU A 203 -7.76 -7.10 -8.71
C GLU A 203 -7.22 -7.36 -10.12
N THR A 204 -7.00 -6.28 -10.86
CA THR A 204 -6.58 -6.36 -12.26
C THR A 204 -5.08 -6.15 -12.44
N ILE A 205 -4.40 -5.45 -11.53
CA ILE A 205 -2.97 -5.11 -11.66
C ILE A 205 -2.08 -6.35 -11.46
N SER A 206 -2.20 -7.03 -10.33
CA SER A 206 -1.46 -8.27 -10.05
C SER A 206 -1.89 -9.40 -10.99
N ARG A 207 -3.17 -9.46 -11.39
CA ARG A 207 -3.61 -10.37 -12.46
C ARG A 207 -2.90 -10.08 -13.79
N MET A 208 -2.86 -8.82 -14.23
CA MET A 208 -2.15 -8.41 -15.46
C MET A 208 -0.64 -8.68 -15.36
N ALA A 209 -0.06 -8.63 -14.17
CA ALA A 209 1.33 -9.02 -13.94
C ALA A 209 1.57 -10.55 -13.94
N GLY A 210 0.50 -11.35 -13.85
CA GLY A 210 0.54 -12.82 -13.90
C GLY A 210 0.29 -13.55 -12.58
N SER A 211 -0.27 -12.88 -11.56
CA SER A 211 -0.64 -13.53 -10.29
C SER A 211 -1.75 -14.57 -10.50
N ALA A 212 -1.56 -15.74 -9.89
CA ALA A 212 -2.50 -16.85 -9.90
C ALA A 212 -3.37 -16.96 -8.62
N HIS A 213 -3.20 -16.05 -7.65
CA HIS A 213 -3.82 -16.16 -6.32
C HIS A 213 -5.28 -15.68 -6.23
N GLY A 214 -5.86 -15.32 -7.39
CA GLY A 214 -7.25 -14.91 -7.52
C GLY A 214 -7.45 -13.40 -7.43
N VAL A 215 -8.66 -12.96 -7.77
CA VAL A 215 -9.06 -11.54 -7.81
C VAL A 215 -10.06 -11.17 -6.71
N ARG A 216 -10.48 -12.16 -5.92
CA ARG A 216 -11.47 -12.05 -4.85
C ARG A 216 -11.20 -13.08 -3.76
N LYS A 217 -11.48 -12.71 -2.51
CA LYS A 217 -11.63 -13.61 -1.37
C LYS A 217 -12.92 -13.31 -0.61
N SER A 218 -13.60 -14.36 -0.15
CA SER A 218 -14.76 -14.22 0.73
C SER A 218 -14.31 -13.96 2.17
N VAL A 219 -15.23 -13.51 3.02
CA VAL A 219 -14.94 -13.30 4.46
C VAL A 219 -14.58 -14.64 5.10
N GLU A 220 -15.32 -15.70 4.77
CA GLU A 220 -15.12 -17.04 5.30
C GLU A 220 -13.73 -17.61 4.93
N GLU A 221 -13.23 -17.33 3.73
CA GLU A 221 -11.87 -17.73 3.33
C GLU A 221 -10.80 -17.01 4.17
N LEU A 222 -10.97 -15.72 4.46
CA LEU A 222 -10.04 -14.96 5.30
C LEU A 222 -10.10 -15.43 6.76
N GLU A 223 -11.30 -15.71 7.27
CA GLU A 223 -11.49 -16.28 8.61
C GLU A 223 -10.85 -17.65 8.75
N ALA A 224 -11.02 -18.52 7.75
CA ALA A 224 -10.40 -19.84 7.73
C ALA A 224 -8.86 -19.74 7.74
N ALA A 225 -8.27 -18.79 7.00
CA ALA A 225 -6.83 -18.58 6.99
C ALA A 225 -6.31 -18.09 8.37
N ALA A 226 -6.99 -17.11 8.97
CA ALA A 226 -6.64 -16.64 10.31
C ALA A 226 -6.81 -17.74 11.38
N GLY A 227 -7.87 -18.55 11.28
CA GLY A 227 -8.12 -19.69 12.15
C GLY A 227 -7.00 -20.74 12.06
N GLN A 228 -6.54 -21.07 10.84
CA GLN A 228 -5.38 -21.95 10.65
C GLN A 228 -4.10 -21.36 11.28
N ALA A 229 -3.94 -20.04 11.28
CA ALA A 229 -2.83 -19.37 11.94
C ALA A 229 -2.97 -19.31 13.47
N GLY A 230 -4.10 -19.73 14.04
CA GLY A 230 -4.40 -19.60 15.47
C GLY A 230 -4.63 -18.16 15.91
N ARG A 231 -5.11 -17.29 15.01
CA ARG A 231 -5.34 -15.86 15.27
C ARG A 231 -6.84 -15.54 15.30
N PRO A 232 -7.30 -14.71 16.25
CA PRO A 232 -8.66 -14.18 16.21
C PRO A 232 -8.82 -13.21 15.03
N VAL A 233 -10.04 -13.15 14.49
CA VAL A 233 -10.38 -12.25 13.39
C VAL A 233 -11.15 -11.06 13.94
N ARG A 234 -10.82 -9.87 13.44
CA ARG A 234 -11.58 -8.65 13.72
C ARG A 234 -11.83 -7.90 12.42
N GLN A 235 -13.09 -7.61 12.15
CA GLN A 235 -13.44 -6.68 11.07
C GLN A 235 -13.09 -5.25 11.50
N ARG A 236 -12.51 -4.47 10.60
CA ARG A 236 -12.05 -3.10 10.84
C ARG A 236 -12.55 -2.14 9.76
N THR A 237 -12.60 -0.85 10.08
CA THR A 237 -12.71 0.19 9.05
C THR A 237 -11.38 0.37 8.32
N THR A 238 -11.37 1.14 7.23
CA THR A 238 -10.14 1.45 6.47
C THR A 238 -9.04 2.04 7.37
N LEU A 239 -9.43 2.85 8.36
CA LEU A 239 -8.51 3.49 9.30
C LEU A 239 -8.32 2.71 10.60
N TYR A 240 -8.52 1.39 10.57
CA TYR A 240 -8.33 0.49 11.72
C TYR A 240 -9.24 0.78 12.93
N GLY A 241 -10.34 1.48 12.71
CA GLY A 241 -11.38 1.70 13.71
C GLY A 241 -12.35 0.52 13.82
N GLU A 242 -13.23 0.58 14.83
CA GLU A 242 -14.29 -0.41 15.01
C GLU A 242 -15.36 -0.26 13.91
N VAL A 243 -15.81 -1.38 13.37
CA VAL A 243 -16.95 -1.38 12.45
C VAL A 243 -18.22 -1.26 13.29
N GLY A 244 -18.97 -0.18 13.11
CA GLY A 244 -20.31 -0.08 13.70
C GLY A 244 -21.21 -1.20 13.20
N ALA A 245 -22.29 -1.53 13.93
CA ALA A 245 -23.28 -2.48 13.44
C ALA A 245 -23.72 -2.05 12.03
N LEU A 246 -23.60 -2.96 11.06
CA LEU A 246 -24.11 -2.76 9.70
C LEU A 246 -25.55 -2.28 9.80
N ARG A 247 -25.85 -1.09 9.27
CA ARG A 247 -27.22 -0.61 9.12
C ARG A 247 -27.92 -1.33 7.98
#